data_AF-A0A519S1G0-F1
#
_entry.id   AF-A0A519S1G0-F1
#
_cell.length_a   1.000
_cell.length_b   1.000
_cell.length_c   1.000
_cell.angle_alpha   90.00
_cell.angle_beta   90.00
_cell.angle_gamma   90.00
#
_symmetry.space_group_name_H-M   'P 1'
#
loop_
_entity.id
_entity.type
_entity.pdbx_description
1 polymer ?
#
loop_
_entity_poly.entity_id
_entity_poly.type
_entity_poly.pdbx_seq_one_letter_code
_entity_poly.pdbx_strand_id
1 'polypeptide(L)'
;MMNIKFSYLYRDAGNYKQHNEEVFSNTYGLSIDEIDKRITLQLIEGEYFSATKWGLPDMHFEDWDQELDLPFHEFLNIELTIESTTQSDIVDFLQKIEVIPQLS
;
A
#
# COMPACT_ATOMS: atom_id res chain seq x y z
N MET A 1 9.47 18.53 -8.31
CA MET A 1 8.19 18.06 -7.74
C MET A 1 8.54 17.09 -6.62
N MET A 2 7.67 16.98 -5.62
CA MET A 2 7.83 15.95 -4.58
C MET A 2 7.16 14.66 -5.03
N ASN A 3 7.75 13.54 -4.69
CA ASN A 3 7.20 12.20 -4.88
C ASN A 3 6.33 11.82 -3.69
N ILE A 4 5.58 10.73 -3.81
CA ILE A 4 4.75 10.18 -2.72
C ILE A 4 5.41 8.92 -2.22
N LYS A 5 5.74 8.89 -0.93
CA LYS A 5 6.13 7.66 -0.26
C LYS A 5 4.89 7.02 0.36
N PHE A 6 4.67 5.75 0.07
CA PHE A 6 3.61 4.91 0.60
C PHE A 6 4.24 3.86 1.51
N SER A 7 3.90 3.88 2.80
CA SER A 7 4.48 2.98 3.80
C SER A 7 3.43 1.99 4.27
N TYR A 8 3.82 0.72 4.35
CA TYR A 8 2.96 -0.38 4.75
C TYR A 8 3.76 -1.47 5.46
N LEU A 9 3.06 -2.43 6.07
CA LEU A 9 3.71 -3.61 6.64
C LEU A 9 2.90 -4.88 6.42
N TYR A 10 3.58 -6.02 6.53
CA TYR A 10 2.95 -7.29 6.83
C TYR A 10 3.13 -7.64 8.31
N ARG A 11 2.12 -8.25 8.92
CA ARG A 11 2.15 -8.75 10.29
C ARG A 11 1.68 -10.20 10.32
N ASP A 12 2.51 -11.09 10.87
CA ASP A 12 2.13 -12.49 11.08
C ASP A 12 1.27 -12.66 12.35
N ALA A 13 0.77 -13.88 12.57
CA ALA A 13 0.01 -14.22 13.77
C ALA A 13 0.81 -14.08 15.09
N GLY A 14 2.14 -14.14 15.01
CA GLY A 14 3.07 -13.90 16.11
C GLY A 14 3.32 -12.41 16.39
N ASN A 15 2.72 -11.50 15.63
CA ASN A 15 2.89 -10.04 15.68
C ASN A 15 4.30 -9.54 15.27
N TYR A 16 5.10 -10.36 14.59
CA TYR A 16 6.30 -9.94 13.89
C TYR A 16 5.93 -9.12 12.66
N LYS A 17 6.74 -8.11 12.32
CA LYS A 17 6.44 -7.13 11.28
C LYS A 17 7.53 -7.06 10.24
N GLN A 18 7.14 -7.06 8.97
CA GLN A 18 8.01 -6.63 7.86
C GLN A 18 7.49 -5.32 7.29
N HIS A 19 8.29 -4.26 7.38
CA HIS A 19 7.94 -2.95 6.82
C HIS A 19 8.43 -2.85 5.38
N ASN A 20 7.67 -2.16 4.53
CA ASN A 20 8.12 -1.73 3.22
C ASN A 20 7.63 -0.33 2.89
N GLU A 21 8.34 0.31 1.97
CA GLU A 21 8.04 1.64 1.47
C GLU A 21 8.18 1.66 -0.05
N GLU A 22 7.21 2.25 -0.73
CA GLU A 22 7.26 2.47 -2.18
C GLU A 22 7.14 3.95 -2.50
N VAL A 23 7.96 4.43 -3.43
CA VAL A 23 8.01 5.84 -3.84
C VAL A 23 7.45 5.99 -5.25
N PHE A 24 6.30 6.65 -5.36
CA PHE A 24 5.61 6.95 -6.62
C PHE A 24 5.95 8.36 -7.09
N SER A 25 6.06 8.56 -8.41
CA SER A 25 6.07 9.92 -8.95
C SER A 25 4.71 10.59 -8.73
N ASN A 26 4.72 11.92 -8.55
CA ASN A 26 3.51 12.73 -8.46
C ASN A 26 3.48 13.76 -9.60
N THR A 27 3.40 13.29 -10.84
CA THR A 27 3.50 14.13 -12.04
C THR A 27 2.39 15.18 -12.11
N TYR A 28 1.21 14.84 -11.60
CA TYR A 28 0.03 15.70 -11.61
C TYR A 28 -0.10 16.59 -10.36
N GLY A 29 0.81 16.47 -9.40
CA GLY A 29 0.81 17.30 -8.19
C GLY A 29 -0.43 17.11 -7.31
N LEU A 30 -0.95 15.87 -7.21
CA LEU A 30 -2.04 15.56 -6.30
C LEU A 30 -1.65 15.87 -4.85
N SER A 31 -2.60 16.37 -4.07
CA SER A 31 -2.41 16.63 -2.66
C SER A 31 -2.36 15.32 -1.86
N ILE A 32 -1.65 15.34 -0.72
CA ILE A 32 -1.63 14.20 0.21
C ILE A 32 -3.05 13.82 0.63
N ASP A 33 -3.86 14.79 1.05
CA ASP A 33 -5.23 14.55 1.51
C ASP A 33 -6.10 13.87 0.45
N GLU A 34 -5.90 14.21 -0.82
CA GLU A 34 -6.62 13.57 -1.93
C GLU A 34 -6.17 12.12 -2.13
N ILE A 35 -4.86 11.87 -2.13
CA ILE A 35 -4.28 10.53 -2.32
C ILE A 35 -4.69 9.63 -1.15
N ASP A 36 -4.55 10.12 0.09
CA ASP A 36 -4.88 9.40 1.32
C ASP A 36 -6.34 8.97 1.31
N LYS A 37 -7.26 9.92 1.06
CA LYS A 37 -8.69 9.62 0.96
C LYS A 37 -9.01 8.55 -0.08
N ARG A 38 -8.35 8.59 -1.24
CA ARG A 38 -8.58 7.60 -2.32
C ARG A 38 -8.07 6.22 -1.92
N ILE A 39 -6.90 6.14 -1.27
CA ILE A 39 -6.35 4.89 -0.72
C ILE A 39 -7.27 4.32 0.36
N THR A 40 -7.67 5.12 1.35
CA THR A 40 -8.49 4.65 2.48
C THR A 40 -9.82 4.07 2.03
N LEU A 41 -10.44 4.62 0.99
CA LEU A 41 -11.67 4.07 0.40
C LEU A 41 -11.50 2.67 -0.20
N GLN A 42 -10.26 2.26 -0.48
CA GLN A 42 -9.93 0.94 -1.01
C GLN A 42 -9.44 -0.05 0.06
N LEU A 43 -9.32 0.37 1.33
CA LEU A 43 -8.87 -0.50 2.41
C LEU A 43 -10.02 -1.35 2.96
N ILE A 44 -9.71 -2.61 3.24
CA ILE A 44 -10.54 -3.54 4.00
C ILE A 44 -10.55 -3.06 5.46
N GLU A 45 -11.75 -2.81 5.98
CA GLU A 45 -11.96 -2.24 7.33
C GLU A 45 -11.21 -0.92 7.59
N GLY A 46 -10.81 -0.21 6.52
CA GLY A 46 -10.08 1.06 6.63
C GLY A 46 -8.59 0.93 6.97
N GLU A 47 -8.05 -0.28 7.10
CA GLU A 47 -6.66 -0.52 7.54
C GLU A 47 -5.88 -1.47 6.61
N TYR A 48 -6.57 -2.46 6.03
CA TYR A 48 -5.92 -3.60 5.38
C TYR A 48 -6.04 -3.58 3.87
N PHE A 49 -5.10 -4.18 3.16
CA PHE A 49 -5.17 -4.41 1.71
C PHE A 49 -4.41 -5.66 1.30
N SER A 50 -4.49 -6.05 0.03
CA SER A 50 -3.65 -7.13 -0.52
C SER A 50 -2.56 -6.52 -1.41
N ALA A 51 -1.30 -6.58 -0.97
CA ALA A 51 -0.17 -6.04 -1.73
C ALA A 51 -0.11 -6.63 -3.15
N THR A 52 -0.31 -7.94 -3.30
CA THR A 52 -0.31 -8.60 -4.62
C THR A 52 -1.40 -8.05 -5.54
N LYS A 53 -2.63 -7.82 -5.03
CA LYS A 53 -3.71 -7.23 -5.83
C LYS A 53 -3.41 -5.79 -6.22
N TRP A 54 -2.81 -5.02 -5.31
CA TRP A 54 -2.36 -3.65 -5.58
C TRP A 54 -1.09 -3.61 -6.45
N GLY A 55 -0.43 -4.76 -6.64
CA GLY A 55 0.85 -4.95 -7.32
C GLY A 55 2.00 -4.22 -6.65
N LEU A 56 2.00 -4.22 -5.32
CA LEU A 56 3.13 -3.84 -4.49
C LEU A 56 3.92 -5.11 -4.10
N PRO A 57 5.20 -4.96 -3.71
CA PRO A 57 5.97 -6.08 -3.18
C PRO A 57 5.26 -6.78 -2.02
N ASP A 58 5.29 -8.11 -2.07
CA ASP A 58 4.74 -8.94 -1.01
C ASP A 58 5.76 -9.08 0.12
N MET A 59 5.32 -8.74 1.34
CA MET A 59 6.13 -8.72 2.56
C MET A 59 5.85 -9.90 3.51
N HIS A 60 5.14 -10.93 3.04
CA HIS A 60 4.96 -12.17 3.79
C HIS A 60 6.31 -12.81 4.21
N PHE A 61 6.35 -13.43 5.39
CA PHE A 61 7.51 -14.24 5.80
C PHE A 61 7.57 -15.55 5.01
N GLU A 62 8.76 -16.15 4.90
CA GLU A 62 8.92 -17.47 4.29
C GLU A 62 8.22 -18.56 5.12
N ASP A 63 8.22 -18.43 6.44
CA ASP A 63 7.60 -19.35 7.40
C ASP A 63 6.10 -19.04 7.60
N TRP A 64 5.33 -19.04 6.50
CA TRP A 64 3.89 -18.76 6.50
C TRP A 64 3.06 -19.88 7.17
N ASP A 65 2.24 -19.53 8.15
CA ASP A 65 1.26 -20.43 8.78
C ASP A 65 -0.13 -20.27 8.13
N GLN A 66 -0.55 -21.25 7.33
CA GLN A 66 -1.83 -21.21 6.62
C GLN A 66 -3.07 -21.17 7.50
N GLU A 67 -2.97 -21.57 8.77
CA GLU A 67 -4.10 -21.57 9.70
C GLU A 67 -4.24 -20.24 10.45
N LEU A 68 -3.14 -19.52 10.65
CA LEU A 68 -3.10 -18.33 11.50
C LEU A 68 -2.81 -17.03 10.74
N ASP A 69 -2.05 -17.07 9.66
CA ASP A 69 -1.63 -15.88 8.93
C ASP A 69 -2.70 -15.39 7.95
N LEU A 70 -2.93 -14.07 7.99
CA LEU A 70 -3.89 -13.38 7.12
C LEU A 70 -3.17 -12.79 5.91
N PRO A 71 -3.72 -12.89 4.68
CA PRO A 71 -3.02 -12.50 3.45
C PRO A 71 -2.96 -10.99 3.22
N PHE A 72 -3.17 -10.20 4.27
CA PHE A 72 -3.35 -8.77 4.19
C PHE A 72 -2.15 -8.01 4.74
N HIS A 73 -1.86 -6.90 4.07
CA HIS A 73 -0.91 -5.89 4.49
C HIS A 73 -1.66 -4.76 5.18
N GLU A 74 -0.99 -4.11 6.12
CA GLU A 74 -1.49 -2.95 6.86
C GLU A 74 -0.97 -1.68 6.20
N PHE A 75 -1.89 -0.78 5.84
CA PHE A 75 -1.54 0.57 5.44
C PHE A 75 -1.10 1.38 6.66
N LEU A 76 0.02 2.10 6.55
CA LEU A 76 0.53 2.94 7.64
C LEU A 76 0.26 4.41 7.37
N ASN A 77 0.82 4.94 6.29
CA ASN A 77 0.65 6.33 5.88
C ASN A 77 1.17 6.58 4.47
N ILE A 78 0.92 7.80 3.99
CA ILE A 78 1.63 8.41 2.87
C ILE A 78 2.30 9.72 3.29
N GLU A 79 3.41 10.07 2.64
CA GLU A 79 4.08 11.35 2.85
C GLU A 79 4.73 11.89 1.57
N LEU A 80 5.01 13.20 1.55
CA LEU A 80 5.75 13.83 0.47
C LEU A 80 7.24 13.54 0.68
N THR A 81 7.94 13.11 -0.36
CA THR A 81 9.37 12.82 -0.30
C THR A 81 10.14 13.41 -1.49
N ILE A 82 11.45 13.55 -1.33
CA ILE A 82 12.41 13.88 -2.39
C ILE A 82 13.20 12.66 -2.88
N GLU A 83 12.91 11.48 -2.33
CA GLU A 83 13.56 10.22 -2.70
C GLU A 83 13.25 9.82 -4.14
N SER A 84 14.15 9.04 -4.73
CA SER A 84 13.97 8.49 -6.08
C SER A 84 12.80 7.51 -6.11
N THR A 85 12.07 7.48 -7.23
CA THR A 85 10.91 6.61 -7.40
C THR A 85 11.30 5.14 -7.49
N THR A 86 10.57 4.28 -6.79
CA THR A 86 10.62 2.81 -6.93
C THR A 86 9.47 2.28 -7.78
N GLN A 87 8.40 3.07 -7.91
CA GLN A 87 7.19 2.75 -8.67
C GLN A 87 6.91 3.78 -9.77
N SER A 88 5.86 3.52 -10.56
CA SER A 88 5.32 4.46 -11.54
C SER A 88 4.57 5.63 -10.89
N ASP A 89 3.74 6.33 -11.66
CA ASP A 89 3.00 7.48 -11.14
C ASP A 89 1.88 7.08 -10.18
N ILE A 90 1.66 7.91 -9.15
CA ILE A 90 0.63 7.70 -8.15
C ILE A 90 -0.77 7.67 -8.78
N VAL A 91 -1.01 8.41 -9.86
CA VAL A 91 -2.31 8.39 -10.56
C VAL A 91 -2.60 7.02 -11.15
N ASP A 92 -1.60 6.38 -11.77
CA ASP A 92 -1.76 5.04 -12.36
C ASP A 92 -2.03 4.00 -11.28
N PHE A 93 -1.33 4.12 -10.14
CA PHE A 93 -1.56 3.27 -8.97
C PHE A 93 -2.98 3.42 -8.43
N LEU A 94 -3.45 4.65 -8.20
CA LEU A 94 -4.80 4.92 -7.70
C LEU A 94 -5.88 4.36 -8.63
N GLN A 95 -5.76 4.58 -9.95
CA GLN A 95 -6.70 4.04 -10.93
C GLN A 95 -6.74 2.51 -10.91
N LYS A 96 -5.59 1.87 -10.71
CA LYS A 96 -5.49 0.41 -10.63
C LYS A 96 -6.23 -0.12 -9.40
N ILE A 97 -6.07 0.49 -8.23
CA ILE A 97 -6.67 -0.02 -6.98
C ILE A 97 -8.19 0.27 -6.89
N GLU A 98 -8.67 1.34 -7.52
CA GLU A 98 -10.09 1.74 -7.54
C GLU A 98 -10.99 0.81 -8.37
N VAL A 99 -10.42 0.02 -9.27
CA VAL A 99 -11.18 -0.95 -10.09
C VAL A 99 -11.17 -2.36 -9.51
N ILE A 100 -10.49 -2.58 -8.38
CA ILE A 100 -10.44 -3.88 -7.71
C ILE A 100 -11.74 -4.06 -6.90
N PRO A 101 -12.53 -5.12 -7.14
CA PRO A 101 -13.70 -5.38 -6.33
C PRO A 101 -13.28 -5.60 -4.87
N GLN A 102 -13.83 -4.78 -3.97
CA GLN A 102 -13.74 -5.05 -2.54
C GLN A 102 -14.51 -6.34 -2.28
N LEU A 103 -13.86 -7.32 -1.66
CA LEU A 103 -14.49 -8.60 -1.34
C LEU A 103 -15.76 -8.31 -0.52
N SER A 104 -16.91 -8.70 -1.08
CA SER A 104 -18.26 -8.51 -0.52
C SER A 104 -18.61 -9.62 0.45
#